data_AF-A0A0K0EU15-F1
#
_entry.id   AF-A0A0K0EU15-F1
#
_cell.length_a   1.000
_cell.length_b   1.000
_cell.length_c   1.000
_cell.angle_alpha   90.00
_cell.angle_beta   90.00
_cell.angle_gamma   90.00
#
_symmetry.space_group_name_H-M   'P 1'
#
loop_
_entity.id
_entity.type
_entity.pdbx_description
1 polymer ?
#
loop_
_entity_poly.entity_id
_entity_poly.type
_entity_poly.pdbx_seq_one_letter_code
_entity_poly.pdbx_strand_id
1 'polypeptide(L)'
;MVDMIFLAEMTQLIYKIPSTFLMILSVYVISKEIRKKNVHFNKQFYSIIVCKLVNEIFYIITYYLLVKLPKWGLLNNFLEKNNWVAKLFYVLTIQQTTFMFLITFLISINRCVAIKYPAKYKCYFSKSNMITTITLFIMLSTLIGFGSIPLNPAYGLFSFIGIFIPYSTSKNVIYYQMFCYTFFFGTISITTCTLNVLAILELKKHKYFVNYYKREIVYIIYSIFIFITLSIVEAFSLIKIIAEQYEIHLLYYIFFCFQIWAFDLPFLGDFYFLIYSR
;
A
#
# COMPACT_ATOMS: atom_id res chain seq x y z
N MET A 1 -25.49 15.66 -2.53
CA MET A 1 -24.49 14.71 -3.09
C MET A 1 -23.07 15.15 -2.77
N VAL A 2 -22.74 16.42 -3.00
CA VAL A 2 -21.57 17.08 -2.41
C VAL A 2 -21.51 16.84 -0.88
N ASP A 3 -22.66 16.86 -0.21
CA ASP A 3 -22.76 16.65 1.25
C ASP A 3 -22.36 15.24 1.69
N MET A 4 -22.67 14.19 0.92
CA MET A 4 -22.26 12.81 1.27
C MET A 4 -20.76 12.61 1.08
N ILE A 5 -20.20 13.15 -0.01
CA ILE A 5 -18.75 13.10 -0.26
C ILE A 5 -18.05 13.84 0.86
N PHE A 6 -18.47 15.08 1.15
CA PHE A 6 -17.93 15.91 2.22
C PHE A 6 -18.01 15.23 3.59
N LEU A 7 -19.16 14.63 3.94
CA LEU A 7 -19.33 13.87 5.18
C LEU A 7 -18.35 12.68 5.27
N ALA A 8 -18.16 11.95 4.17
CA ALA A 8 -17.20 10.86 4.11
C ALA A 8 -15.75 11.36 4.27
N GLU A 9 -15.41 12.53 3.69
CA GLU A 9 -14.09 13.14 3.85
C GLU A 9 -13.85 13.60 5.30
N MET A 10 -14.86 14.19 5.94
CA MET A 10 -14.79 14.59 7.35
C MET A 10 -14.64 13.39 8.27
N THR A 11 -15.42 12.34 8.04
CA THR A 11 -15.31 11.08 8.79
C THR A 11 -13.90 10.50 8.66
N GLN A 12 -13.34 10.50 7.45
CA GLN A 12 -11.95 10.09 7.20
C GLN A 12 -10.94 10.91 7.96
N LEU A 13 -11.08 12.23 7.97
CA LEU A 13 -10.16 13.11 8.66
C LEU A 13 -10.11 12.82 10.17
N ILE A 14 -11.29 12.58 10.77
CA ILE A 14 -11.43 12.29 12.20
C ILE A 14 -10.62 11.06 12.60
N TYR A 15 -10.62 9.97 11.80
CA TYR A 15 -9.85 8.78 12.16
C TYR A 15 -8.43 8.75 11.58
N LYS A 16 -8.17 9.35 10.41
CA LYS A 16 -6.85 9.28 9.75
C LYS A 16 -5.80 10.07 10.48
N ILE A 17 -6.12 11.27 10.99
CA ILE A 17 -5.14 12.09 11.71
C ILE A 17 -4.64 11.36 12.97
N PRO A 18 -5.51 10.92 13.90
CA PRO A 18 -5.07 10.15 15.06
C PRO A 18 -4.34 8.87 14.68
N SER A 19 -4.84 8.14 13.68
CA SER A 19 -4.20 6.89 13.24
C SER A 19 -2.79 7.14 12.69
N THR A 20 -2.58 8.22 11.94
CA THR A 20 -1.26 8.57 11.41
C THR A 20 -0.29 8.92 12.54
N PHE A 21 -0.75 9.65 13.56
CA PHE A 21 0.05 9.90 14.77
C PHE A 21 0.42 8.61 15.50
N LEU A 22 -0.53 7.68 15.65
CA LEU A 22 -0.27 6.37 16.22
C LEU A 22 0.73 5.57 15.38
N MET A 23 0.63 5.60 14.05
CA MET A 23 1.59 4.94 13.16
C MET A 23 3.00 5.51 13.34
N ILE A 24 3.14 6.84 13.42
CA ILE A 24 4.43 7.51 13.69
C ILE A 24 4.99 7.06 15.04
N LEU A 25 4.15 7.05 16.08
CA LEU A 25 4.54 6.58 17.42
C LEU A 25 4.98 5.10 17.39
N SER A 26 4.24 4.23 16.70
CA SER A 26 4.59 2.82 16.54
C SER A 26 5.92 2.62 15.81
N VAL A 27 6.17 3.38 14.73
CA VAL A 27 7.46 3.37 14.03
C VAL A 27 8.59 3.74 14.99
N TYR A 28 8.42 4.79 15.79
CA TYR A 28 9.40 5.21 16.78
C TYR A 28 9.66 4.13 17.84
N VAL A 29 8.60 3.57 18.43
CA VAL A 29 8.70 2.53 19.47
C VAL A 29 9.36 1.26 18.92
N ILE A 30 8.93 0.76 17.76
CA ILE A 30 9.50 -0.43 17.13
C ILE A 30 10.98 -0.20 16.81
N SER A 31 11.33 0.96 16.24
CA SER A 31 12.72 1.30 15.93
C SER A 31 13.61 1.36 17.18
N LYS A 32 13.09 1.91 18.28
CA LYS A 32 13.78 1.93 19.59
C LYS A 32 14.04 0.52 20.11
N GLU A 33 13.06 -0.38 20.02
CA GLU A 33 13.20 -1.77 20.47
C GLU A 33 14.17 -2.58 19.59
N ILE A 34 14.19 -2.35 18.28
CA ILE A 34 15.20 -2.94 17.37
C ILE A 34 16.61 -2.53 17.82
N ARG A 35 16.81 -1.25 18.19
CA ARG A 35 18.11 -0.70 18.62
C ARG A 35 18.59 -1.27 19.97
N LYS A 36 17.68 -1.51 20.92
CA LYS A 36 18.00 -2.08 22.25
C LYS A 36 18.45 -3.55 22.23
N LYS A 37 18.51 -4.18 21.04
CA LYS A 37 18.93 -5.57 20.84
C LYS A 37 18.13 -6.63 21.62
N ASN A 38 16.87 -6.35 21.98
CA ASN A 38 15.99 -7.29 22.67
C ASN A 38 15.96 -8.67 21.96
N VAL A 39 16.24 -9.74 22.71
CA VAL A 39 16.43 -11.10 22.18
C VAL A 39 15.10 -11.73 21.74
N HIS A 40 13.98 -11.33 22.35
CA HIS A 40 12.64 -11.84 22.02
C HIS A 40 12.00 -11.15 20.81
N PHE A 41 12.67 -10.13 20.24
CA PHE A 41 12.14 -9.35 19.14
C PHE A 41 12.68 -9.87 17.80
N ASN A 42 11.81 -10.29 16.89
CA ASN A 42 12.22 -10.69 15.53
C ASN A 42 12.62 -9.44 14.72
N LYS A 43 13.87 -9.03 14.87
CA LYS A 43 14.40 -7.78 14.28
C LYS A 43 14.16 -7.69 12.78
N GLN A 44 14.25 -8.80 12.06
CA GLN A 44 14.12 -8.80 10.59
C GLN A 44 12.68 -8.54 10.16
N PHE A 45 11.73 -9.29 10.73
CA PHE A 45 10.31 -9.08 10.47
C PHE A 45 9.87 -7.64 10.81
N TYR A 46 10.22 -7.16 12.00
CA TYR A 46 9.83 -5.82 12.42
C TYR A 46 10.51 -4.69 11.63
N SER A 47 11.69 -4.93 11.05
CA SER A 47 12.31 -3.97 10.12
C SER A 47 11.47 -3.82 8.84
N ILE A 48 10.93 -4.92 8.30
CA ILE A 48 10.01 -4.90 7.14
C ILE A 48 8.76 -4.10 7.49
N ILE A 49 8.19 -4.33 8.67
CA ILE A 49 7.02 -3.60 9.16
C ILE A 49 7.30 -2.10 9.30
N VAL A 50 8.45 -1.70 9.84
CA VAL A 50 8.81 -0.27 9.93
C VAL A 50 8.88 0.35 8.53
N CYS A 51 9.51 -0.30 7.57
CA CYS A 51 9.56 0.19 6.18
C CYS A 51 8.17 0.31 5.56
N LYS A 52 7.28 -0.66 5.81
CA LYS A 52 5.87 -0.60 5.39
C LYS A 52 5.20 0.64 5.98
N LEU A 53 5.16 0.77 7.31
CA LEU A 53 4.50 1.88 8.00
C LEU A 53 5.02 3.26 7.57
N VAL A 54 6.33 3.39 7.37
CA VAL A 54 6.94 4.64 6.88
C VAL A 54 6.41 5.01 5.49
N ASN A 55 6.34 4.05 4.57
CA ASN A 55 5.78 4.28 3.23
C ASN A 55 4.29 4.67 3.30
N GLU A 56 3.52 4.04 4.18
CA GLU A 56 2.09 4.33 4.36
C GLU A 56 1.87 5.74 4.93
N ILE A 57 2.66 6.14 5.93
CA ILE A 57 2.65 7.52 6.46
C ILE A 57 2.95 8.52 5.34
N PHE A 58 3.99 8.27 4.54
CA PHE A 58 4.31 9.14 3.39
C PHE A 58 3.19 9.17 2.36
N TYR A 59 2.54 8.04 2.08
CA TYR A 59 1.40 7.99 1.15
C TYR A 59 0.22 8.83 1.66
N ILE A 60 -0.11 8.72 2.95
CA ILE A 60 -1.17 9.52 3.58
C ILE A 60 -0.84 11.02 3.44
N ILE A 61 0.39 11.42 3.77
CA ILE A 61 0.83 12.82 3.64
C ILE A 61 0.74 13.30 2.19
N THR A 62 1.29 12.54 1.22
CA THR A 62 1.22 12.86 -0.21
C THR A 62 -0.23 13.04 -0.67
N TYR A 63 -1.11 12.11 -0.31
CA TYR A 63 -2.52 12.15 -0.71
C TYR A 63 -3.26 13.35 -0.11
N TYR A 64 -3.03 13.67 1.16
CA TYR A 64 -3.66 14.84 1.76
C TYR A 64 -3.18 16.14 1.14
N LEU A 65 -1.87 16.31 0.97
CA LEU A 65 -1.28 17.53 0.44
C LEU A 65 -1.66 17.77 -1.03
N LEU A 66 -1.63 16.72 -1.86
CA LEU A 66 -1.73 16.84 -3.32
C LEU A 66 -3.11 16.48 -3.89
N VAL A 67 -4.02 15.92 -3.08
CA VAL A 67 -5.39 15.59 -3.51
C VAL A 67 -6.45 16.20 -2.61
N LYS A 68 -6.38 16.05 -1.28
CA LYS A 68 -7.45 16.56 -0.40
C LYS A 68 -7.45 18.08 -0.25
N LEU A 69 -6.29 18.70 0.00
CA LEU A 69 -6.23 20.17 0.09
C LEU A 69 -6.74 20.87 -1.20
N PRO A 70 -6.35 20.42 -2.41
CA PRO A 70 -6.88 21.00 -3.65
C PRO A 70 -8.39 20.78 -3.85
N LYS A 71 -8.90 19.62 -3.43
CA LYS A 71 -10.35 19.38 -3.42
C LYS A 71 -11.13 20.37 -2.56
N TRP A 72 -10.52 20.88 -1.48
CA TRP A 72 -11.11 21.90 -0.61
C TRP A 72 -10.91 23.33 -1.13
N GLY A 73 -10.37 23.50 -2.34
CA GLY A 73 -10.16 24.81 -2.97
C GLY A 73 -8.81 25.45 -2.66
N LEU A 74 -7.95 24.78 -1.88
CA LEU A 74 -6.64 25.33 -1.51
C LEU A 74 -5.61 25.08 -2.62
N LEU A 75 -4.83 26.10 -2.97
CA LEU A 75 -3.74 26.02 -3.96
C LEU A 75 -4.17 25.72 -5.41
N ASN A 76 -5.46 25.73 -5.75
CA ASN A 76 -5.94 25.37 -7.09
C ASN A 76 -5.27 26.19 -8.21
N ASN A 77 -5.25 27.52 -8.07
CA ASN A 77 -4.60 28.41 -9.04
C ASN A 77 -3.11 28.13 -9.22
N PHE A 78 -2.42 27.70 -8.15
CA PHE A 78 -1.02 27.33 -8.23
C PHE A 78 -0.86 25.98 -8.95
N LEU A 79 -1.65 24.98 -8.59
CA LEU A 79 -1.56 23.63 -9.14
C LEU A 79 -1.96 23.55 -10.61
N GLU A 80 -2.98 24.30 -11.02
CA GLU A 80 -3.42 24.40 -12.41
C GLU A 80 -2.34 24.99 -13.32
N LYS A 81 -1.57 25.96 -12.81
CA LYS A 81 -0.46 26.58 -13.56
C LYS A 81 0.82 25.74 -13.57
N ASN A 82 0.93 24.74 -12.70
CA ASN A 82 2.18 24.02 -12.44
C ASN A 82 2.02 22.50 -12.65
N ASN A 83 2.02 22.08 -13.92
CA ASN A 83 1.90 20.67 -14.31
C ASN A 83 2.97 19.74 -13.70
N TRP A 84 4.13 20.28 -13.31
CA TRP A 84 5.18 19.49 -12.64
C TRP A 84 4.72 18.93 -11.29
N VAL A 85 3.77 19.59 -10.60
CA VAL A 85 3.22 19.10 -9.33
C VAL A 85 2.34 17.87 -9.57
N ALA A 86 1.56 17.86 -10.67
CA ALA A 86 0.78 16.69 -11.06
C ALA A 86 1.69 15.52 -11.44
N LYS A 87 2.79 15.81 -12.16
CA LYS A 87 3.84 14.81 -12.47
C LYS A 87 4.44 14.23 -11.20
N LEU A 88 4.82 15.07 -10.25
CA LEU A 88 5.35 14.63 -8.96
C LEU A 88 4.34 13.77 -8.20
N PHE A 89 3.07 14.17 -8.15
CA PHE A 89 2.00 13.39 -7.52
C PHE A 89 1.88 11.98 -8.13
N TYR A 90 1.82 11.88 -9.46
CA TYR A 90 1.73 10.58 -10.14
C TYR A 90 2.96 9.71 -9.86
N VAL A 91 4.17 10.28 -9.95
CA VAL A 91 5.42 9.55 -9.66
C VAL A 91 5.41 9.02 -8.23
N LEU A 92 5.09 9.86 -7.25
CA LEU A 92 5.07 9.48 -5.84
C LEU A 92 4.01 8.43 -5.54
N THR A 93 2.78 8.60 -6.04
CA THR A 93 1.70 7.65 -5.76
C THR A 93 1.95 6.28 -6.39
N ILE A 94 2.45 6.23 -7.63
CA ILE A 94 2.79 4.97 -8.29
C ILE A 94 3.98 4.30 -7.59
N GLN A 95 5.00 5.07 -7.20
CA GLN A 95 6.14 4.58 -6.44
C GLN A 95 5.71 4.01 -5.07
N GLN A 96 4.93 4.75 -4.30
CA GLN A 96 4.47 4.33 -2.97
C GLN A 96 3.54 3.11 -3.03
N THR A 97 2.63 3.05 -4.01
CA THR A 97 1.75 1.89 -4.19
C THR A 97 2.53 0.67 -4.66
N THR A 98 3.48 0.84 -5.58
CA THR A 98 4.37 -0.24 -6.01
C THR A 98 5.18 -0.78 -4.83
N PHE A 99 5.74 0.12 -4.00
CA PHE A 99 6.46 -0.28 -2.80
C PHE A 99 5.56 -1.01 -1.81
N MET A 100 4.27 -0.63 -1.68
CA MET A 100 3.28 -1.34 -0.87
C MET A 100 3.08 -2.79 -1.35
N PHE A 101 2.93 -3.04 -2.66
CA PHE A 101 2.83 -4.39 -3.20
C PHE A 101 4.11 -5.20 -2.95
N LEU A 102 5.27 -4.59 -3.20
CA LEU A 102 6.57 -5.24 -3.01
C LEU A 102 6.84 -5.56 -1.54
N ILE A 103 6.58 -4.64 -0.60
CA ILE A 103 6.85 -4.88 0.82
C ILE A 103 5.92 -5.96 1.39
N THR A 104 4.65 -6.01 0.94
CA THR A 104 3.72 -7.09 1.26
C THR A 104 4.23 -8.43 0.73
N PHE A 105 4.77 -8.45 -0.49
CA PHE A 105 5.42 -9.63 -1.03
C PHE A 105 6.61 -10.11 -0.19
N LEU A 106 7.44 -9.19 0.30
CA LEU A 106 8.53 -9.52 1.22
C LEU A 106 8.01 -10.12 2.53
N ILE A 107 6.91 -9.61 3.07
CA ILE A 107 6.27 -10.15 4.29
C ILE A 107 5.85 -11.61 4.06
N SER A 108 5.20 -11.92 2.93
CA SER A 108 4.81 -13.29 2.58
C SER A 108 6.01 -14.22 2.40
N ILE A 109 7.09 -13.77 1.72
CA ILE A 109 8.33 -14.56 1.60
C ILE A 109 8.94 -14.80 2.98
N ASN A 110 9.07 -13.75 3.80
CA ASN A 110 9.67 -13.83 5.13
C ASN A 110 9.01 -14.91 5.98
N ARG A 111 7.68 -14.96 5.94
CA ARG A 111 6.88 -15.95 6.67
C ARG A 111 7.02 -17.34 6.12
N CYS A 112 6.89 -17.50 4.80
CA CYS A 112 7.04 -18.79 4.15
C CYS A 112 8.42 -19.41 4.49
N VAL A 113 9.49 -18.61 4.41
CA VAL A 113 10.85 -19.06 4.77
C VAL A 113 10.96 -19.36 6.27
N ALA A 114 10.37 -18.53 7.15
CA ALA A 114 10.41 -18.76 8.59
C ALA A 114 9.76 -20.10 8.99
N ILE A 115 8.63 -20.45 8.36
CA ILE A 115 7.88 -21.67 8.67
C ILE A 115 8.48 -22.89 7.97
N LYS A 116 8.72 -22.81 6.64
CA LYS A 116 9.14 -23.96 5.83
C LYS A 116 10.64 -24.24 5.89
N TYR A 117 11.46 -23.21 6.09
CA TYR A 117 12.92 -23.33 6.07
C TYR A 117 13.58 -22.58 7.24
N PRO A 118 13.22 -22.88 8.50
CA PRO A 118 13.70 -22.13 9.67
C PRO A 118 15.23 -22.08 9.79
N ALA A 119 15.92 -23.17 9.42
CA ALA A 119 17.38 -23.24 9.42
C ALA A 119 18.03 -22.25 8.42
N LYS A 120 17.36 -21.97 7.29
CA LYS A 120 17.85 -21.06 6.26
C LYS A 120 17.41 -19.61 6.49
N TYR A 121 16.50 -19.34 7.44
CA TYR A 121 15.96 -18.01 7.69
C TYR A 121 17.03 -16.95 7.93
N LYS A 122 18.02 -17.24 8.79
CA LYS A 122 19.13 -16.31 9.09
C LYS A 122 20.00 -16.00 7.86
N CYS A 123 20.11 -16.93 6.92
CA CYS A 123 20.87 -16.74 5.69
C CYS A 123 20.11 -15.81 4.74
N TYR A 124 18.84 -16.11 4.45
CA TYR A 124 18.01 -15.27 3.55
C TYR A 124 17.75 -13.87 4.14
N PHE A 125 17.43 -13.80 5.42
CA PHE A 125 17.10 -12.56 6.12
C PHE A 125 18.26 -12.06 6.97
N SER A 126 19.50 -12.24 6.53
CA SER A 126 20.64 -11.58 7.18
C SER A 126 20.49 -10.05 7.08
N LYS A 127 21.15 -9.29 7.97
CA LYS A 127 21.07 -7.81 7.96
C LYS A 127 21.46 -7.24 6.59
N SER A 128 22.53 -7.76 5.99
CA SER A 128 23.00 -7.32 4.68
C SER A 128 21.97 -7.61 3.59
N ASN A 129 21.48 -8.84 3.52
CA ASN A 129 20.51 -9.24 2.49
C ASN A 129 19.22 -8.44 2.60
N MET A 130 18.75 -8.20 3.82
CA MET A 130 17.59 -7.36 4.09
C MET A 130 17.74 -5.94 3.56
N ILE A 131 18.88 -5.30 3.82
CA ILE A 131 19.17 -3.95 3.31
C ILE A 131 19.17 -3.98 1.79
N THR A 132 19.89 -4.92 1.17
CA THR A 132 19.96 -5.07 -0.28
C THR A 132 18.57 -5.26 -0.90
N THR A 133 17.73 -6.13 -0.35
CA THR A 133 16.36 -6.36 -0.86
C THR A 133 15.50 -5.12 -0.74
N ILE A 134 15.51 -4.42 0.40
CA ILE A 134 14.72 -3.20 0.59
C ILE A 134 15.19 -2.10 -0.37
N THR A 135 16.50 -1.91 -0.53
CA THR A 135 17.05 -0.94 -1.50
C THR A 135 16.63 -1.27 -2.93
N LEU A 136 16.69 -2.55 -3.33
CA LEU A 136 16.20 -2.99 -4.65
C LEU A 136 14.71 -2.68 -4.84
N PHE A 137 13.89 -2.86 -3.80
CA PHE A 137 12.45 -2.57 -3.88
C PHE A 137 12.18 -1.08 -4.01
N ILE A 138 12.93 -0.24 -3.28
CA ILE A 138 12.86 1.22 -3.43
C ILE A 138 13.24 1.60 -4.87
N MET A 139 14.38 1.12 -5.38
CA MET A 139 14.82 1.41 -6.75
C MET A 139 13.78 0.97 -7.79
N LEU A 140 13.26 -0.26 -7.70
CA LEU A 140 12.25 -0.77 -8.62
C LEU A 140 10.96 0.06 -8.56
N SER A 141 10.49 0.41 -7.35
CA SER A 141 9.31 1.24 -7.18
C SER A 141 9.50 2.66 -7.74
N THR A 142 10.68 3.25 -7.57
CA THR A 142 11.00 4.56 -8.15
C THR A 142 11.07 4.51 -9.67
N LEU A 143 11.63 3.44 -10.26
CA LEU A 143 11.67 3.25 -11.71
C LEU A 143 10.27 3.14 -12.29
N ILE A 144 9.40 2.36 -11.65
CA ILE A 144 7.99 2.25 -12.05
C ILE A 144 7.34 3.63 -11.93
N GLY A 145 7.49 4.34 -10.81
CA GLY A 145 7.00 5.72 -10.64
C GLY A 145 7.44 6.67 -11.76
N PHE A 146 8.72 6.69 -12.14
CA PHE A 146 9.19 7.53 -13.26
C PHE A 146 8.58 7.16 -14.61
N GLY A 147 8.16 5.91 -14.80
CA GLY A 147 7.39 5.48 -15.97
C GLY A 147 6.08 6.25 -16.19
N SER A 148 5.58 6.98 -15.18
CA SER A 148 4.38 7.81 -15.31
C SER A 148 4.63 9.21 -15.90
N ILE A 149 5.89 9.66 -15.98
CA ILE A 149 6.23 11.01 -16.47
C ILE A 149 5.71 11.28 -17.90
N PRO A 150 5.83 10.33 -18.87
CA PRO A 150 5.36 10.53 -20.24
C PRO A 150 3.84 10.68 -20.39
N LEU A 151 3.06 10.44 -19.32
CA LEU A 151 1.59 10.50 -19.36
C LEU A 151 1.05 11.94 -19.33
N ASN A 152 1.91 12.94 -19.12
CA ASN A 152 1.56 14.36 -19.04
C ASN A 152 0.35 14.65 -18.13
N PRO A 153 0.43 14.27 -16.84
CA PRO A 153 -0.60 14.60 -15.88
C PRO A 153 -0.67 16.11 -15.64
N ALA A 154 -1.89 16.60 -15.39
CA ALA A 154 -2.21 18.00 -15.08
C ALA A 154 -3.31 18.05 -14.02
N TYR A 155 -3.41 19.18 -13.31
CA TYR A 155 -4.55 19.45 -12.44
C TYR A 155 -5.64 20.18 -13.22
N GLY A 156 -6.91 19.90 -12.88
CA GLY A 156 -8.04 20.65 -13.39
C GLY A 156 -9.37 20.12 -12.88
N LEU A 157 -10.45 20.75 -13.32
CA LEU A 157 -11.80 20.34 -12.98
C LEU A 157 -12.20 19.09 -13.76
N PHE A 158 -12.45 18.01 -13.05
CA PHE A 158 -12.94 16.78 -13.66
C PHE A 158 -14.44 16.95 -13.99
N SER A 159 -14.74 17.09 -15.28
CA SER A 159 -16.05 17.53 -15.82
C SER A 159 -17.25 16.74 -15.29
N PHE A 160 -17.08 15.46 -14.99
CA PHE A 160 -18.16 14.59 -14.51
C PHE A 160 -18.60 14.83 -13.06
N ILE A 161 -17.70 15.30 -12.20
CA ILE A 161 -17.96 15.39 -10.74
C ILE A 161 -17.74 16.83 -10.24
N GLY A 162 -17.17 17.72 -11.06
CA GLY A 162 -16.86 19.09 -10.68
C GLY A 162 -15.77 19.19 -9.62
N ILE A 163 -14.94 18.14 -9.46
CA ILE A 163 -13.89 18.08 -8.45
C ILE A 163 -12.54 18.42 -9.09
N PHE A 164 -11.77 19.28 -8.43
CA PHE A 164 -10.40 19.61 -8.82
C PHE A 164 -9.42 18.52 -8.37
N ILE A 165 -8.89 17.75 -9.32
CA ILE A 165 -7.97 16.63 -9.07
C ILE A 165 -6.91 16.54 -10.15
N PRO A 166 -5.78 15.85 -9.88
CA PRO A 166 -4.82 15.53 -10.93
C PRO A 166 -5.39 14.43 -11.83
N TYR A 167 -5.30 14.60 -13.15
CA TYR A 167 -5.69 13.61 -14.15
C TYR A 167 -4.65 13.53 -15.27
N SER A 168 -4.64 12.41 -15.99
CA SER A 168 -3.75 12.21 -17.14
C SER A 168 -4.41 12.73 -18.41
N THR A 169 -3.65 13.44 -19.24
CA THR A 169 -4.15 13.92 -20.54
C THR A 169 -3.89 12.91 -21.67
N SER A 170 -2.91 12.03 -21.49
CA SER A 170 -2.54 11.03 -22.50
C SER A 170 -3.45 9.81 -22.48
N LYS A 171 -3.94 9.37 -23.65
CA LYS A 171 -4.66 8.10 -23.83
C LYS A 171 -3.81 6.88 -23.47
N ASN A 172 -2.49 7.01 -23.52
CA ASN A 172 -1.56 5.94 -23.17
C ASN A 172 -1.57 5.58 -21.68
N VAL A 173 -2.24 6.40 -20.85
CA VAL A 173 -2.42 6.13 -19.42
C VAL A 173 -3.07 4.77 -19.18
N ILE A 174 -4.01 4.37 -20.02
CA ILE A 174 -4.74 3.12 -19.85
C ILE A 174 -3.80 1.92 -20.03
N TYR A 175 -2.97 1.92 -21.07
CA TYR A 175 -2.01 0.85 -21.31
C TYR A 175 -0.96 0.75 -20.19
N TYR A 176 -0.48 1.88 -19.70
CA TYR A 176 0.44 1.91 -18.57
C TYR A 176 -0.22 1.39 -17.28
N GLN A 177 -1.45 1.81 -16.99
CA GLN A 177 -2.22 1.30 -15.86
C GLN A 177 -2.47 -0.22 -16.00
N MET A 178 -2.83 -0.72 -17.17
CA MET A 178 -3.00 -2.16 -17.43
C MET A 178 -1.70 -2.94 -17.15
N PHE A 179 -0.56 -2.42 -17.61
CA PHE A 179 0.74 -3.02 -17.32
C PHE A 179 1.02 -3.09 -15.80
N CYS A 180 0.84 -1.97 -15.09
CA CYS A 180 1.11 -1.91 -13.66
C CYS A 180 0.13 -2.77 -12.83
N TYR A 181 -1.17 -2.57 -12.99
CA TYR A 181 -2.17 -3.20 -12.13
C TYR A 181 -2.43 -4.66 -12.51
N THR A 182 -2.64 -4.96 -13.78
CA THR A 182 -3.03 -6.31 -14.21
C THR A 182 -1.82 -7.25 -14.25
N PHE A 183 -0.73 -6.82 -14.91
CA PHE A 183 0.43 -7.70 -15.09
C PHE A 183 1.35 -7.67 -13.88
N PHE A 184 1.87 -6.49 -13.51
CA PHE A 184 2.89 -6.42 -12.48
C PHE A 184 2.33 -6.67 -11.07
N PHE A 185 1.28 -5.96 -10.67
CA PHE A 185 0.68 -6.18 -9.35
C PHE A 185 -0.10 -7.50 -9.28
N GLY A 186 -0.79 -7.91 -10.34
CA GLY A 186 -1.46 -9.21 -10.39
C GLY A 186 -0.50 -10.40 -10.23
N THR A 187 0.67 -10.37 -10.87
CA THR A 187 1.68 -11.43 -10.66
C THR A 187 2.21 -11.43 -9.23
N ILE A 188 2.46 -10.27 -8.64
CA ILE A 188 2.84 -10.15 -7.22
C ILE A 188 1.74 -10.73 -6.33
N SER A 189 0.48 -10.35 -6.56
CA SER A 189 -0.71 -10.78 -5.82
C SER A 189 -0.87 -12.31 -5.84
N ILE A 190 -0.83 -12.92 -7.03
CA ILE A 190 -0.87 -14.40 -7.18
C ILE A 190 0.29 -15.06 -6.43
N THR A 191 1.50 -14.52 -6.56
CA THR A 191 2.67 -15.08 -5.87
C THR A 191 2.56 -14.94 -4.35
N THR A 192 2.02 -13.83 -3.83
CA THR A 192 1.76 -13.68 -2.39
C THR A 192 0.73 -14.67 -1.87
N CYS A 193 -0.35 -14.89 -2.63
CA CYS A 193 -1.37 -15.88 -2.31
C CYS A 193 -0.77 -17.28 -2.20
N THR A 194 -0.01 -17.70 -3.21
CA THR A 194 0.62 -19.02 -3.22
C THR A 194 1.59 -19.20 -2.05
N LEU A 195 2.40 -18.19 -1.73
CA LEU A 195 3.30 -18.22 -0.56
C LEU A 195 2.55 -18.31 0.77
N ASN A 196 1.45 -17.57 0.93
CA ASN A 196 0.61 -17.63 2.12
C ASN A 196 -0.05 -19.02 2.27
N VAL A 197 -0.56 -19.60 1.17
CA VAL A 197 -1.13 -20.96 1.17
C VAL A 197 -0.07 -21.99 1.55
N LEU A 198 1.13 -21.92 0.98
CA LEU A 198 2.23 -22.81 1.31
C LEU A 198 2.62 -22.73 2.80
N ALA A 199 2.67 -21.51 3.36
CA ALA A 199 2.94 -21.30 4.77
C ALA A 199 1.87 -21.95 5.68
N ILE A 200 0.59 -21.83 5.32
CA ILE A 200 -0.53 -22.45 6.05
C ILE A 200 -0.43 -23.98 6.01
N LEU A 201 -0.20 -24.54 4.82
CA LEU A 201 -0.10 -25.99 4.64
C LEU A 201 1.07 -26.57 5.46
N GLU A 202 2.20 -25.87 5.47
CA GLU A 202 3.36 -26.30 6.26
C GLU A 202 3.10 -26.16 7.76
N LEU A 203 2.46 -25.08 8.21
CA LEU A 203 2.11 -24.92 9.61
C LEU A 203 1.17 -26.02 10.12
N LYS A 204 0.22 -26.46 9.29
CA LYS A 204 -0.70 -27.57 9.63
C LYS A 204 0.03 -28.88 9.90
N LYS A 205 1.17 -29.15 9.25
CA LYS A 205 1.99 -30.36 9.52
C LYS A 205 2.63 -30.32 10.91
N HIS A 206 2.88 -29.14 11.46
CA HIS A 206 3.54 -28.93 12.76
C HIS A 206 2.57 -28.78 13.94
N LYS A 207 1.29 -29.17 13.79
CA LYS A 207 0.21 -28.99 14.79
C LYS A 207 0.52 -29.61 16.17
N TYR A 208 1.45 -30.54 16.26
CA TYR A 208 1.87 -31.18 17.51
C TYR A 208 2.57 -30.24 18.51
N PHE A 209 3.14 -29.11 18.05
CA PHE A 209 3.80 -28.13 18.94
C PHE A 209 2.86 -26.96 19.31
N VAL A 210 2.01 -27.18 20.33
CA VAL A 210 0.89 -26.29 20.70
C VAL A 210 1.28 -24.81 20.87
N ASN A 211 2.39 -24.49 21.55
CA ASN A 211 2.79 -23.10 21.81
C ASN A 211 3.39 -22.39 20.59
N TYR A 212 4.17 -23.10 19.76
CA TYR A 212 4.72 -22.56 18.52
C TYR A 212 3.59 -22.28 17.51
N TYR A 213 2.68 -23.24 17.37
CA TYR A 213 1.52 -23.17 16.49
C TYR A 213 0.63 -21.94 16.76
N LYS A 214 0.32 -21.65 18.04
CA LYS A 214 -0.51 -20.48 18.42
C LYS A 214 0.11 -19.14 17.99
N ARG A 215 1.41 -18.94 18.21
CA ARG A 215 2.09 -17.68 17.88
C ARG A 215 2.18 -17.47 16.37
N GLU A 216 2.50 -18.52 15.62
CA GLU A 216 2.66 -18.42 14.17
C GLU A 216 1.31 -18.29 13.43
N ILE A 217 0.21 -18.83 13.99
CA ILE A 217 -1.15 -18.60 13.45
C ILE A 217 -1.47 -17.11 13.34
N VAL A 218 -1.17 -16.33 14.37
CA VAL A 218 -1.45 -14.88 14.38
C VAL A 218 -0.79 -14.20 13.19
N TYR A 219 0.47 -14.55 12.93
CA TYR A 219 1.19 -14.02 11.78
C TYR A 219 0.59 -14.51 10.45
N ILE A 220 0.16 -15.76 10.36
CA ILE A 220 -0.53 -16.25 9.17
C ILE A 220 -1.84 -15.47 8.91
N ILE A 221 -2.66 -15.26 9.94
CA ILE A 221 -3.91 -14.50 9.81
C ILE A 221 -3.60 -13.06 9.36
N TYR A 222 -2.57 -12.42 9.92
CA TYR A 222 -2.13 -11.10 9.43
C TYR A 222 -1.75 -11.14 7.94
N SER A 223 -1.07 -12.20 7.49
CA SER A 223 -0.63 -12.35 6.09
C SER A 223 -1.80 -12.46 5.13
N ILE A 224 -2.81 -13.24 5.53
CA ILE A 224 -4.06 -13.41 4.79
C ILE A 224 -4.83 -12.10 4.77
N PHE A 225 -4.91 -11.41 5.91
CA PHE A 225 -5.58 -10.13 6.02
C PHE A 225 -4.94 -9.09 5.09
N ILE A 226 -3.62 -8.91 5.13
CA ILE A 226 -2.90 -8.01 4.21
C ILE A 226 -3.16 -8.40 2.75
N PHE A 227 -3.15 -9.69 2.44
CA PHE A 227 -3.42 -10.15 1.07
C PHE A 227 -4.83 -9.75 0.61
N ILE A 228 -5.84 -9.95 1.45
CA ILE A 228 -7.23 -9.57 1.14
C ILE A 228 -7.35 -8.06 0.93
N THR A 229 -6.78 -7.25 1.83
CA THR A 229 -6.84 -5.78 1.71
C THR A 229 -6.12 -5.29 0.46
N LEU A 230 -5.01 -5.91 0.08
CA LEU A 230 -4.29 -5.64 -1.16
C LEU A 230 -5.10 -6.04 -2.41
N SER A 231 -5.75 -7.20 -2.41
CA SER A 231 -6.62 -7.64 -3.51
C SER A 231 -7.82 -6.70 -3.71
N ILE A 232 -8.33 -6.08 -2.64
CA ILE A 232 -9.37 -5.04 -2.74
C ILE A 232 -8.82 -3.83 -3.51
N VAL A 233 -7.63 -3.33 -3.17
CA VAL A 233 -7.00 -2.21 -3.90
C VAL A 233 -6.78 -2.55 -5.38
N GLU A 234 -6.32 -3.76 -5.66
CA GLU A 234 -6.13 -4.25 -7.03
C GLU A 234 -7.46 -4.27 -7.80
N ALA A 235 -8.52 -4.85 -7.21
CA ALA A 235 -9.85 -4.90 -7.83
C ALA A 235 -10.42 -3.50 -8.12
N PHE A 236 -10.30 -2.55 -7.19
CA PHE A 236 -10.73 -1.17 -7.42
C PHE A 236 -9.93 -0.48 -8.52
N SER A 237 -8.64 -0.79 -8.63
CA SER A 237 -7.79 -0.26 -9.71
C SER A 237 -8.20 -0.82 -11.07
N LEU A 238 -8.57 -2.11 -11.15
CA LEU A 238 -9.12 -2.72 -12.36
C LEU A 238 -10.47 -2.10 -12.75
N ILE A 239 -11.36 -1.85 -11.78
CA ILE A 239 -12.63 -1.16 -12.02
C ILE A 239 -12.39 0.22 -12.63
N LYS A 240 -11.40 0.97 -12.12
CA LYS A 240 -11.02 2.27 -12.68
C LYS A 240 -10.59 2.15 -14.14
N ILE A 241 -9.73 1.19 -14.46
CA ILE A 241 -9.25 0.95 -15.83
C ILE A 241 -10.43 0.65 -16.76
N ILE A 242 -11.35 -0.22 -16.34
CA ILE A 242 -12.55 -0.57 -17.12
C ILE A 242 -13.42 0.67 -17.31
N ALA A 243 -13.64 1.46 -16.26
CA ALA A 243 -14.42 2.70 -16.34
C ALA A 243 -13.78 3.70 -17.32
N GLU A 244 -12.45 3.81 -17.31
CA GLU A 244 -11.69 4.71 -18.18
C GLU A 244 -11.65 4.25 -19.64
N GLN A 245 -11.53 2.95 -19.89
CA GLN A 245 -11.51 2.37 -21.23
C GLN A 245 -12.88 2.41 -21.93
N TYR A 246 -13.97 2.21 -21.19
CA TYR A 246 -15.33 2.13 -21.74
C TYR A 246 -16.17 3.37 -21.45
N GLU A 247 -15.59 4.40 -20.84
CA GLU A 247 -16.25 5.66 -20.47
C GLU A 247 -17.53 5.47 -19.63
N ILE A 248 -17.57 4.42 -18.79
CA ILE A 248 -18.77 4.05 -18.02
C ILE A 248 -18.88 4.95 -16.77
N HIS A 249 -19.72 5.99 -16.84
CA HIS A 249 -19.90 6.98 -15.77
C HIS A 249 -20.31 6.37 -14.41
N LEU A 250 -21.15 5.33 -14.42
CA LEU A 250 -21.58 4.65 -13.18
C LEU A 250 -20.38 4.03 -12.44
N LEU A 251 -19.45 3.42 -13.16
CA LEU A 251 -18.26 2.81 -12.55
C LEU A 251 -17.30 3.87 -12.03
N TYR A 252 -17.16 5.01 -12.73
CA TYR A 252 -16.43 6.15 -12.21
C TYR A 252 -16.99 6.62 -10.86
N TYR A 253 -18.31 6.76 -10.76
CA TYR A 253 -18.96 7.16 -9.52
C TYR A 253 -18.68 6.18 -8.37
N ILE A 254 -18.87 4.88 -8.62
CA ILE A 254 -18.56 3.82 -7.64
C ILE A 254 -17.10 3.90 -7.22
N PHE A 255 -16.18 4.04 -8.18
CA PHE A 255 -14.76 4.17 -7.90
C PHE A 255 -14.49 5.37 -6.99
N PHE A 256 -14.92 6.58 -7.33
CA PHE A 256 -14.64 7.76 -6.51
C PHE A 256 -15.23 7.68 -5.09
N CYS A 257 -16.40 7.09 -4.93
CA CYS A 257 -17.05 6.91 -3.62
C CYS A 257 -16.29 5.93 -2.73
N PHE A 258 -15.89 4.78 -3.27
CA PHE A 258 -15.34 3.67 -2.48
C PHE A 258 -13.81 3.58 -2.51
N GLN A 259 -13.13 4.20 -3.47
CA GLN A 259 -11.67 4.15 -3.62
C GLN A 259 -10.99 4.54 -2.31
N ILE A 260 -11.48 5.57 -1.62
CA ILE A 260 -10.79 6.03 -0.43
C ILE A 260 -10.81 4.95 0.67
N TRP A 261 -11.95 4.28 0.85
CA TRP A 261 -12.10 3.20 1.82
C TRP A 261 -11.28 1.98 1.42
N ALA A 262 -11.23 1.67 0.12
CA ALA A 262 -10.42 0.58 -0.43
C ALA A 262 -8.93 0.76 -0.13
N PHE A 263 -8.41 1.99 -0.25
CA PHE A 263 -7.03 2.31 0.10
C PHE A 263 -6.81 2.41 1.61
N ASP A 264 -7.81 2.78 2.41
CA ASP A 264 -7.67 2.89 3.86
C ASP A 264 -7.55 1.53 4.56
N LEU A 265 -8.14 0.48 4.00
CA LEU A 265 -8.05 -0.89 4.52
C LEU A 265 -6.60 -1.41 4.65
N PRO A 266 -5.76 -1.44 3.60
CA PRO A 266 -4.38 -1.92 3.73
C PRO A 266 -3.49 -0.99 4.56
N PHE A 267 -3.82 0.30 4.72
CA PHE A 267 -3.02 1.21 5.54
C PHE A 267 -3.40 1.13 7.01
N LEU A 268 -4.67 1.37 7.33
CA LEU A 268 -5.14 1.44 8.70
C LEU A 268 -5.55 0.08 9.24
N GLY A 269 -6.24 -0.72 8.42
CA GLY A 269 -6.65 -2.07 8.81
C GLY A 269 -5.45 -2.92 9.15
N ASP A 270 -4.41 -2.93 8.29
CA ASP A 270 -3.21 -3.72 8.56
C ASP A 270 -2.48 -3.21 9.82
N PHE A 271 -2.39 -1.89 9.99
CA PHE A 271 -1.77 -1.29 11.16
C PHE A 271 -2.49 -1.70 12.46
N TYR A 272 -3.81 -1.53 12.52
CA TYR A 272 -4.58 -1.90 13.70
C TYR A 272 -4.59 -3.41 13.92
N PHE A 273 -4.66 -4.22 12.86
CA PHE A 273 -4.52 -5.66 12.98
C PHE A 273 -3.20 -6.02 13.65
N LEU A 274 -2.08 -5.42 13.22
CA LEU A 274 -0.76 -5.69 13.81
C LEU A 274 -0.70 -5.32 15.29
N ILE A 275 -1.34 -4.22 15.71
CA ILE A 275 -1.36 -3.80 17.11
C ILE A 275 -2.22 -4.72 17.98
N TYR A 276 -3.44 -5.03 17.55
CA TYR A 276 -4.41 -5.77 18.36
C TYR A 276 -4.26 -7.29 18.31
N SER A 277 -3.55 -7.82 17.30
CA SER A 277 -3.31 -9.26 17.20
C SER A 277 -2.16 -9.76 18.08
N ARG A 278 -1.51 -8.85 18.82
CA ARG A 278 -0.32 -9.11 19.64
C ARG A 278 -0.65 -9.13 21.12
#